data_AF-A0A6L4AQG8-F1
#
_entry.id   AF-A0A6L4AQG8-F1
#
_cell.length_a   1.000
_cell.length_b   1.000
_cell.length_c   1.000
_cell.angle_alpha   90.00
_cell.angle_beta   90.00
_cell.angle_gamma   90.00
#
_symmetry.space_group_name_H-M   'P 1'
#
loop_
_entity.id
_entity.type
_entity.pdbx_description
1 polymer ?
#
loop_
_entity_poly.entity_id
_entity_poly.type
_entity_poly.pdbx_seq_one_letter_code
_entity_poly.pdbx_strand_id
1 'polypeptide(L)'
;MNISCVKPSLIPGFGDIAAIDLPCRFETVVLSSVLENIGKRVELLDRLRAKVFPKRFLIRVPMIDRDWTDCFRRLLGLPYFSDPTHFIEFTLECFIQEMQETRFAVSSCEVKWGALYAEVVPVDISTVLSGTNEGPVS
;
A
#
# COMPACT_ATOMS: atom_id res chain seq x y z
N MET A 1 -7.07 -2.10 47.39
CA MET A 1 -6.06 -2.27 46.31
C MET A 1 -6.79 -2.09 44.99
N ASN A 2 -6.59 -0.94 44.32
CA ASN A 2 -7.12 -0.73 42.97
C ASN A 2 -6.16 -1.38 41.99
N ILE A 3 -6.56 -2.51 41.41
CA ILE A 3 -5.89 -3.06 40.24
C ILE A 3 -6.36 -2.20 39.08
N SER A 4 -5.59 -1.16 38.72
CA SER A 4 -5.80 -0.46 37.46
C SER A 4 -5.55 -1.45 36.33
N CYS A 5 -6.62 -1.82 35.63
CA CYS A 5 -6.53 -2.56 34.39
C CYS A 5 -5.78 -1.69 33.38
N VAL A 6 -4.49 -1.96 33.18
CA VAL A 6 -3.71 -1.36 32.10
C VAL A 6 -4.35 -1.87 30.81
N LYS A 7 -4.94 -0.97 30.02
CA LYS A 7 -5.44 -1.33 28.68
C LYS A 7 -4.27 -1.96 27.90
N PRO A 8 -4.44 -3.14 27.30
CA PRO A 8 -3.39 -3.73 26.49
C PRO A 8 -3.05 -2.77 25.34
N SER A 9 -1.77 -2.53 25.12
CA SER A 9 -1.23 -1.69 24.05
C SER A 9 -1.37 -2.33 22.66
N LEU A 10 -1.68 -3.63 22.61
CA LEU A 10 -1.90 -4.40 21.39
C LEU A 10 -3.24 -5.13 21.47
N ILE A 11 -4.07 -4.94 20.45
CA ILE A 11 -5.34 -5.65 20.28
C ILE A 11 -5.22 -6.48 19.01
N PRO A 12 -5.05 -7.81 19.08
CA PRO A 12 -5.05 -8.67 17.90
C PRO A 12 -6.46 -8.72 17.29
N GLY A 13 -6.54 -8.74 15.97
CA GLY A 13 -7.76 -8.95 15.21
C GLY A 13 -7.63 -10.16 14.29
N PHE A 14 -8.73 -10.86 14.06
CA PHE A 14 -8.82 -11.94 13.08
C PHE A 14 -9.87 -11.59 12.03
N GLY A 15 -9.50 -11.70 10.76
CA GLY A 15 -10.43 -11.49 9.64
C GLY A 15 -9.70 -11.22 8.33
N ASP A 16 -10.49 -11.16 7.25
CA ASP A 16 -10.03 -10.73 5.94
C ASP A 16 -9.98 -9.20 5.89
N ILE A 17 -8.80 -8.63 5.67
CA ILE A 17 -8.65 -7.18 5.63
C ILE A 17 -9.54 -6.55 4.55
N ALA A 18 -9.84 -7.24 3.45
CA ALA A 18 -10.69 -6.74 2.37
C ALA A 18 -12.17 -6.68 2.74
N ALA A 19 -12.63 -7.48 3.72
CA ALA A 19 -14.02 -7.57 4.13
C ALA A 19 -14.30 -7.03 5.54
N ILE A 20 -13.28 -6.99 6.41
CA ILE A 20 -13.44 -6.64 7.83
C ILE A 20 -13.93 -5.19 7.98
N ASP A 21 -14.78 -5.01 9.00
CA ASP A 21 -15.20 -3.69 9.44
C ASP A 21 -14.34 -3.25 10.63
N LEU A 22 -13.60 -2.15 10.43
CA LEU A 22 -12.67 -1.63 11.42
C LEU A 22 -13.37 -0.49 12.18
N PRO A 23 -13.56 -0.60 13.50
CA PRO A 23 -14.44 0.30 14.26
C PRO A 23 -13.78 1.63 14.64
N CYS A 24 -12.51 1.86 14.27
CA CYS A 24 -11.75 3.01 14.74
C CYS A 24 -10.79 3.58 13.69
N ARG A 25 -10.31 4.79 13.97
CA ARG A 25 -9.29 5.46 13.17
C ARG A 25 -7.90 4.97 13.58
N PHE A 26 -7.00 4.88 12.61
CA PHE A 26 -5.60 4.53 12.83
C PHE A 26 -4.73 5.65 12.29
N GLU A 27 -3.75 6.17 13.03
CA GLU A 27 -2.87 7.22 12.51
C GLU A 27 -1.95 6.71 11.40
N THR A 28 -1.46 5.48 11.55
CA THR A 28 -0.58 4.82 10.59
C THR A 28 -1.13 3.43 10.30
N VAL A 29 -1.23 3.08 9.01
CA VAL A 29 -1.53 1.72 8.56
C VAL A 29 -0.25 1.09 8.02
N VAL A 30 0.05 -0.14 8.43
CA VAL A 30 1.24 -0.86 7.95
C VAL A 30 0.77 -2.07 7.14
N LEU A 31 1.22 -2.14 5.88
CA LEU A 31 0.95 -3.25 4.96
C LEU A 31 2.29 -3.85 4.53
N SER A 32 2.75 -4.84 5.28
CA SER A 32 4.04 -5.50 5.02
C SER A 32 3.83 -6.89 4.44
N SER A 33 4.04 -7.02 3.13
CA SER A 33 3.83 -8.26 2.38
C SER A 33 2.40 -8.80 2.40
N VAL A 34 1.46 -7.88 2.21
CA VAL A 34 0.04 -8.21 2.13
C VAL A 34 -0.52 -7.90 0.75
N LEU A 35 -0.08 -6.82 0.10
CA LEU A 35 -0.71 -6.32 -1.12
C LEU A 35 -0.59 -7.31 -2.29
N GLU A 36 0.53 -8.01 -2.42
CA GLU A 36 0.76 -9.03 -3.45
C GLU A 36 -0.29 -10.15 -3.44
N ASN A 37 -0.92 -10.40 -2.29
CA ASN A 37 -1.97 -11.38 -2.07
C ASN A 37 -3.40 -10.82 -2.23
N ILE A 38 -3.56 -9.54 -2.55
CA ILE A 38 -4.87 -8.91 -2.73
C ILE A 38 -5.12 -8.70 -4.22
N GLY A 39 -6.24 -9.18 -4.77
CA GLY A 39 -6.58 -8.94 -6.18
C GLY A 39 -6.97 -7.49 -6.49
N LYS A 40 -7.81 -6.88 -5.64
CA LYS A 40 -8.34 -5.52 -5.79
C LYS A 40 -7.61 -4.51 -4.89
N ARG A 41 -6.29 -4.36 -5.08
CA ARG A 41 -5.41 -3.56 -4.20
C ARG A 41 -5.80 -2.09 -4.13
N VAL A 42 -6.02 -1.44 -5.28
CA VAL A 42 -6.42 -0.03 -5.37
C VAL A 42 -7.73 0.21 -4.60
N GLU A 43 -8.74 -0.64 -4.81
CA GLU A 43 -10.00 -0.57 -4.07
C GLU A 43 -9.81 -0.77 -2.55
N LEU A 44 -8.95 -1.71 -2.15
CA LEU A 44 -8.63 -1.95 -0.74
C LEU A 44 -7.99 -0.71 -0.10
N LEU A 45 -6.99 -0.12 -0.76
CA LEU A 45 -6.27 1.06 -0.25
C LEU A 45 -7.21 2.25 -0.10
N ASP A 46 -8.06 2.52 -1.10
CA ASP A 46 -9.04 3.60 -1.02
C ASP A 46 -10.11 3.36 0.05
N ARG A 47 -10.57 2.11 0.20
CA ARG A 47 -11.51 1.74 1.27
C ARG A 47 -10.89 1.93 2.65
N LEU A 48 -9.64 1.51 2.86
CA LEU A 48 -8.93 1.71 4.12
C LEU A 48 -8.75 3.21 4.40
N ARG A 49 -8.32 3.99 3.42
CA ARG A 49 -8.22 5.46 3.52
C ARG A 49 -9.53 6.08 4.01
N ALA A 50 -10.66 5.68 3.40
CA ALA A 50 -11.98 6.22 3.70
C ALA A 50 -12.57 5.73 5.02
N LYS A 51 -12.27 4.50 5.45
CA LYS A 51 -12.82 3.92 6.69
C LYS A 51 -12.05 4.31 7.94
N VAL A 52 -10.71 4.25 7.88
CA VAL A 52 -9.88 4.41 9.09
C VAL A 52 -9.11 5.73 9.15
N PHE A 53 -9.29 6.60 8.15
CA PHE A 53 -8.76 7.97 8.12
C PHE A 53 -7.29 8.10 8.56
N PRO A 54 -6.37 7.34 7.96
CA PRO A 54 -4.98 7.37 8.38
C PRO A 54 -4.25 8.60 7.89
N LYS A 55 -3.22 9.01 8.62
CA LYS A 55 -2.31 10.08 8.20
C LYS A 55 -1.29 9.57 7.18
N ARG A 56 -0.96 8.27 7.24
CA ARG A 56 -0.01 7.61 6.32
C ARG A 56 -0.17 6.10 6.28
N PHE A 57 0.36 5.52 5.21
CA PHE A 57 0.60 4.09 5.07
C PHE A 57 2.10 3.84 4.97
N LEU A 58 2.55 2.78 5.63
CA LEU A 58 3.88 2.20 5.42
C LEU A 58 3.69 0.87 4.68
N ILE A 59 4.15 0.84 3.44
CA ILE A 59 3.96 -0.30 2.54
C ILE A 59 5.31 -0.96 2.30
N ARG A 60 5.34 -2.28 2.44
CA ARG A 60 6.47 -3.11 2.00
C ARG A 60 5.94 -4.22 1.10
N VAL A 61 6.51 -4.35 -0.10
CA VAL A 61 6.15 -5.43 -1.04
C VAL A 61 7.42 -6.09 -1.60
N PRO A 62 7.41 -7.41 -1.86
CA PRO A 62 8.52 -8.08 -2.55
C PRO A 62 8.60 -7.59 -3.99
N MET A 63 9.81 -7.39 -4.49
CA MET A 63 10.05 -7.04 -5.88
C MET A 63 10.22 -8.30 -6.72
N ILE A 64 9.79 -8.27 -7.97
CA ILE A 64 9.99 -9.37 -8.92
C ILE A 64 11.48 -9.68 -9.15
N ASP A 65 12.34 -8.67 -9.07
CA ASP A 65 13.77 -8.78 -9.31
C ASP A 65 14.58 -9.16 -8.05
N ARG A 66 13.90 -9.53 -6.96
CA ARG A 66 14.55 -10.06 -5.75
C ARG A 66 15.29 -11.36 -6.00
N ASP A 67 14.83 -12.16 -6.97
CA ASP A 67 15.41 -13.43 -7.38
C ASP A 67 15.47 -13.47 -8.90
N TRP A 68 16.65 -13.77 -9.43
CA TRP A 68 16.87 -13.83 -10.88
C TRP A 68 16.02 -14.93 -11.55
N THR A 69 15.64 -15.97 -10.81
CA THR A 69 14.86 -17.09 -11.36
C THR A 69 13.44 -16.69 -11.73
N ASP A 70 12.81 -15.80 -10.96
CA ASP A 70 11.45 -15.32 -11.23
C ASP A 70 11.44 -14.42 -12.48
N CYS A 71 12.40 -13.50 -12.57
CA CYS A 71 12.63 -12.71 -13.78
C CYS A 71 12.90 -13.59 -15.01
N PHE A 72 13.73 -14.63 -14.87
CA PHE A 72 14.08 -15.52 -15.97
C PHE A 72 12.90 -16.39 -16.43
N ARG A 73 12.11 -16.93 -15.50
CA ARG A 73 10.87 -17.66 -15.83
C ARG A 73 9.89 -16.77 -16.57
N ARG A 74 9.72 -15.51 -16.13
CA ARG A 74 8.87 -14.52 -16.82
C ARG A 74 9.33 -14.30 -18.25
N LEU A 75 10.63 -14.14 -18.47
CA LEU A 75 11.21 -13.97 -19.81
C LEU A 75 10.92 -15.15 -20.73
N LEU A 76 10.91 -16.37 -20.19
CA LEU A 76 10.61 -17.61 -20.92
C LEU A 76 9.10 -17.87 -21.07
N GLY A 77 8.23 -17.02 -20.54
CA GLY A 77 6.77 -17.24 -20.54
C GLY A 77 6.32 -18.38 -19.62
N LEU A 78 7.13 -18.74 -18.63
CA LEU A 78 6.81 -19.77 -17.63
C LEU A 78 6.10 -19.14 -16.42
N PRO A 79 5.35 -19.93 -15.61
CA PRO A 79 4.87 -19.47 -14.32
C PRO A 79 6.03 -18.94 -13.47
N TYR A 80 5.92 -17.69 -13.02
CA TYR A 80 7.03 -16.95 -12.41
C TYR A 80 6.68 -16.29 -11.06
N PHE A 81 5.45 -16.45 -10.59
CA PHE A 81 5.09 -15.99 -9.26
C PHE A 81 5.87 -16.79 -8.22
N SER A 82 6.45 -16.06 -7.26
CA SER A 82 7.21 -16.64 -6.14
C SER A 82 6.31 -17.43 -5.18
N ASP A 83 5.02 -17.08 -5.13
CA ASP A 83 3.96 -17.82 -4.46
C ASP A 83 2.73 -17.94 -5.39
N PRO A 84 2.12 -19.13 -5.53
CA PRO A 84 0.92 -19.30 -6.36
C PRO A 84 -0.30 -18.47 -5.93
N THR A 85 -0.34 -17.92 -4.71
CA THR A 85 -1.44 -17.04 -4.25
C THR A 85 -1.24 -15.59 -4.64
N HIS A 86 -0.07 -15.21 -5.16
CA HIS A 86 0.18 -13.84 -5.60
C HIS A 86 -0.67 -13.48 -6.81
N PHE A 87 -1.27 -12.30 -6.75
CA PHE A 87 -1.94 -11.67 -7.88
C PHE A 87 -0.98 -10.83 -8.73
N ILE A 88 0.17 -10.45 -8.16
CA ILE A 88 1.17 -9.60 -8.80
C ILE A 88 2.56 -9.88 -8.21
N GLU A 89 3.60 -9.76 -9.03
CA GLU A 89 4.98 -9.57 -8.58
C GLU A 89 5.38 -8.12 -8.90
N PHE A 90 5.70 -7.33 -7.88
CA PHE A 90 5.84 -5.89 -8.05
C PHE A 90 7.10 -5.50 -8.82
N THR A 91 6.96 -4.52 -9.71
CA THR A 91 8.03 -3.61 -10.12
C THR A 91 7.80 -2.25 -9.48
N LEU A 92 8.81 -1.38 -9.50
CA LEU A 92 8.65 -0.01 -9.02
C LEU A 92 7.58 0.72 -9.85
N GLU A 93 7.60 0.54 -11.16
CA GLU A 93 6.67 1.20 -12.09
C GLU A 93 5.23 0.80 -11.81
N CYS A 94 4.94 -0.49 -11.64
CA CYS A 94 3.57 -0.93 -11.38
C CYS A 94 3.10 -0.47 -9.99
N PHE A 95 3.99 -0.43 -8.99
CA PHE A 95 3.66 0.11 -7.67
C PHE A 95 3.29 1.60 -7.77
N ILE A 96 4.11 2.41 -8.43
CA ILE A 96 3.85 3.85 -8.61
C ILE A 96 2.56 4.08 -9.39
N GLN A 97 2.30 3.29 -10.43
CA GLN A 97 1.06 3.37 -11.19
C GLN A 97 -0.17 3.07 -10.32
N GLU A 98 -0.14 1.98 -9.54
CA GLU A 98 -1.25 1.67 -8.61
C GLU A 98 -1.46 2.79 -7.58
N MET A 99 -0.38 3.45 -7.10
CA MET A 99 -0.52 4.60 -6.20
C MET A 99 -1.16 5.81 -6.90
N GLN A 100 -0.85 6.07 -8.18
CA GLN A 100 -1.46 7.16 -8.96
C GLN A 100 -2.96 6.95 -9.22
N GLU A 101 -3.41 5.70 -9.28
CA GLU A 101 -4.83 5.35 -9.42
C GLU A 101 -5.61 5.53 -8.11
N THR A 102 -4.91 5.73 -6.99
CA THR A 102 -5.49 5.99 -5.67
C THR A 102 -5.41 7.46 -5.29
N ARG A 103 -6.07 7.85 -4.20
CA ARG A 103 -5.89 9.18 -3.59
C ARG A 103 -4.70 9.24 -2.62
N PHE A 104 -3.56 8.69 -3.04
CA PHE A 104 -2.31 8.72 -2.28
C PHE A 104 -1.21 9.42 -3.07
N ALA A 105 -0.34 10.14 -2.35
CA ALA A 105 0.95 10.61 -2.85
C ALA A 105 2.06 9.77 -2.22
N VAL A 106 3.07 9.43 -3.01
CA VAL A 106 4.26 8.72 -2.53
C VAL A 106 5.20 9.74 -1.89
N SER A 107 5.32 9.71 -0.56
CA SER A 107 6.18 10.58 0.24
C SER A 107 7.64 10.15 0.15
N SER A 108 7.88 8.84 0.26
CA SER A 108 9.19 8.23 0.07
C SER A 108 9.03 6.83 -0.52
N CYS A 109 10.03 6.39 -1.28
CA CYS A 109 10.07 5.06 -1.87
C CYS A 109 11.52 4.63 -2.06
N GLU A 110 11.88 3.47 -1.49
CA GLU A 110 13.22 2.90 -1.58
C GLU A 110 13.14 1.40 -1.85
N VAL A 111 14.04 0.88 -2.69
CA VAL A 111 14.19 -0.56 -2.89
C VAL A 111 15.43 -1.03 -2.15
N LYS A 112 15.25 -1.96 -1.21
CA LYS A 112 16.34 -2.58 -0.43
C LYS A 112 16.10 -4.07 -0.28
N TRP A 113 17.16 -4.85 -0.43
CA TRP A 113 17.15 -6.31 -0.19
C TRP A 113 16.01 -7.05 -0.91
N GLY A 114 15.73 -6.68 -2.16
CA GLY A 114 14.66 -7.30 -2.97
C GLY A 114 13.24 -6.93 -2.55
N ALA A 115 13.05 -5.84 -1.81
CA ALA A 115 11.74 -5.33 -1.46
C ALA A 115 11.66 -3.82 -1.65
N LEU A 116 10.48 -3.36 -2.07
CA LEU A 116 10.11 -1.96 -2.09
C LEU A 116 9.53 -1.57 -0.73
N TYR A 117 9.99 -0.44 -0.21
CA TYR A 117 9.53 0.20 1.02
C TYR A 117 9.04 1.60 0.65
N ALA A 118 7.79 1.91 0.96
CA ALA A 118 7.21 3.21 0.65
C ALA A 118 6.41 3.77 1.83
N GLU A 119 6.53 5.08 2.02
CA GLU A 119 5.55 5.87 2.77
C GLU A 119 4.63 6.54 1.77
N VAL A 120 3.32 6.32 1.91
CA VAL A 120 2.30 7.02 1.12
C VAL A 120 1.32 7.77 2.02
N VAL A 121 0.93 8.96 1.59
CA VAL A 121 0.08 9.87 2.37
C VAL A 121 -1.20 10.20 1.60
N PRO A 122 -2.38 10.23 2.24
CA PRO A 122 -3.60 10.62 1.56
C PRO A 122 -3.50 12.03 0.99
N VAL A 123 -4.09 12.26 -0.18
CA VAL A 123 -4.16 13.58 -0.82
C VAL A 123 -5.59 14.09 -0.81
N ASP A 124 -5.78 15.32 -0.35
CA ASP A 124 -7.06 16.02 -0.48
C ASP A 124 -7.16 16.67 -1.86
N ILE A 125 -8.20 16.32 -2.60
CA ILE A 125 -8.43 16.81 -3.99
C ILE A 125 -8.71 18.33 -4.02
N SER A 126 -9.06 18.95 -2.89
CA SER A 126 -9.29 20.40 -2.82
C SER A 126 -8.06 21.24 -3.17
N THR A 127 -6.85 20.68 -3.09
CA THR A 127 -5.59 21.40 -3.34
C THR A 127 -5.17 21.36 -4.83
N VAL A 128 -5.70 20.43 -5.63
CA VAL A 128 -5.31 20.27 -7.04
C VAL A 128 -6.01 21.28 -7.96
N LEU A 129 -7.23 21.71 -7.59
CA LEU A 129 -8.02 22.65 -8.40
C LEU A 129 -7.60 24.12 -8.26
N SER A 130 -6.66 24.46 -7.36
CA SER A 130 -6.11 25.82 -7.23
C SER A 130 -4.84 26.06 -8.06
N GLY A 131 -4.33 25.06 -8.79
CA GLY A 131 -3.03 25.11 -9.45
C GLY A 131 -3.03 25.38 -10.97
N THR A 132 -4.18 25.54 -11.62
CA THR A 132 -4.26 25.74 -13.08
C THR A 132 -4.92 27.08 -13.40
N ASN A 133 -4.22 28.20 -13.14
CA ASN A 133 -4.61 29.50 -13.71
C ASN A 133 -3.44 30.51 -13.72
N GLU A 134 -2.39 30.19 -14.46
CA GLU A 134 -1.43 31.18 -14.95
C GLU A 134 -1.22 30.88 -16.44
N GLY A 135 -2.18 31.31 -17.27
CA GLY A 135 -1.98 31.39 -18.72
C GLY A 135 -1.01 32.55 -19.03
N PRO A 136 -0.27 32.49 -20.16
CA PRO A 136 0.74 33.49 -20.44
C PRO A 136 0.10 34.86 -20.64
N VAL A 137 0.49 35.82 -19.80
CA VAL A 137 0.26 37.25 -20.03
C VAL A 137 1.24 37.69 -21.12
N SER A 138 0.68 37.96 -22.31
CA SER A 138 1.17 38.76 -23.45
C SER A 138 2.66 38.73 -23.79
#